data_AF-A0A4Y4M444-F1
#
_entry.id   AF-A0A4Y4M444-F1
#
_cell.length_a   1.000
_cell.length_b   1.000
_cell.length_c   1.000
_cell.angle_alpha   90.00
_cell.angle_beta   90.00
_cell.angle_gamma   90.00
#
_symmetry.space_group_name_H-M   'P 1'
#
loop_
_entity.id
_entity.type
_entity.pdbx_description
1 polymer ?
#
loop_
_entity_poly.entity_id
_entity_poly.type
_entity_poly.pdbx_seq_one_letter_code
_entity_poly.pdbx_strand_id
1 'polypeptide(L)'
;MNIPSNLTDFLYWIKERTEKLWSVDDENCPKGFYSAKWQGLSEEQIHQVERKYEVSFTPEHREFLKILHAIDKKEIVEYEDEGEMIAEECTFFYNWLENEAEIISHIRFIYKSIWNDVNSVNHVWLKSWGLKPKSLERKKEVFDEWFSKLPQLLPVRNSSCVVNSKNLKWNPVVSISGSDVIIVGWDFRTYLLYELREHLDIYINVFDEEDQMFYPELIDEVQKIFNENYKYDEAKDIPYLKEMILYWSSGWSGFGLNYYPDNARIHPIVKTYIAEEEK
;
A
#
# COMPACT_ATOMS: atom_id res chain seq x y z
N MET A 1 20.73 -12.75 7.53
CA MET A 1 20.55 -11.48 8.28
C MET A 1 19.92 -11.90 9.61
N ASN A 2 19.49 -11.01 10.50
CA ASN A 2 18.59 -11.42 11.60
C ASN A 2 17.55 -10.30 11.74
N ILE A 3 16.35 -10.54 11.21
CA ILE A 3 15.26 -9.57 11.17
C ILE A 3 14.39 -9.80 12.40
N PRO A 4 14.29 -8.83 13.33
CA PRO A 4 13.50 -9.01 14.55
C PRO A 4 12.04 -9.35 14.25
N SER A 5 11.46 -10.21 15.09
CA SER A 5 10.04 -10.58 15.02
C SER A 5 9.15 -9.68 15.88
N ASN A 6 9.69 -9.09 16.96
CA ASN A 6 9.01 -8.07 17.74
C ASN A 6 8.90 -6.78 16.91
N LEU A 7 7.72 -6.16 16.88
CA LEU A 7 7.46 -4.98 16.05
C LEU A 7 8.37 -3.79 16.42
N THR A 8 8.49 -3.45 17.70
CA THR A 8 9.31 -2.32 18.15
C THR A 8 10.78 -2.54 17.78
N ASP A 9 11.33 -3.72 18.07
CA ASP A 9 12.71 -4.06 17.70
C ASP A 9 12.91 -4.03 16.19
N PHE A 10 11.93 -4.50 15.41
CA PHE A 10 11.94 -4.46 13.96
C PHE A 10 11.93 -3.02 13.43
N LEU A 11 11.14 -2.12 14.01
CA LEU A 11 11.09 -0.72 13.60
C LEU A 11 12.42 0.01 13.88
N TYR A 12 13.05 -0.25 15.03
CA TYR A 12 14.40 0.26 15.30
C TYR A 12 15.45 -0.35 14.36
N TRP A 13 15.33 -1.63 14.05
CA TRP A 13 16.18 -2.28 13.06
C TRP A 13 16.05 -1.63 11.67
N ILE A 14 14.83 -1.30 11.23
CA ILE A 14 14.61 -0.54 10.00
C ILE A 14 15.34 0.80 10.09
N LYS A 15 15.07 1.58 11.16
CA LYS A 15 15.66 2.91 11.39
C LYS A 15 17.18 2.88 11.27
N GLU A 16 17.82 1.97 11.99
CA GLU A 16 19.28 1.84 12.01
C GLU A 16 19.85 1.49 10.64
N ARG A 17 19.23 0.56 9.91
CA ARG A 17 19.71 0.16 8.59
C ARG A 17 19.56 1.26 7.56
N THR A 18 18.39 1.87 7.50
CA THR A 18 18.15 2.96 6.55
C THR A 18 19.06 4.14 6.85
N GLU A 19 19.18 4.59 8.11
CA GLU A 19 20.04 5.73 8.45
C GLU A 19 21.52 5.42 8.25
N LYS A 20 21.94 4.15 8.43
CA LYS A 20 23.30 3.72 8.08
C LYS A 20 23.54 3.80 6.58
N LEU A 21 22.62 3.29 5.77
CA LEU A 21 22.72 3.31 4.31
C LEU A 21 22.72 4.75 3.79
N TRP A 22 21.91 5.62 4.39
CA TRP A 22 21.83 7.05 4.06
C TRP A 22 23.02 7.89 4.55
N SER A 23 23.89 7.32 5.40
CA SER A 23 25.03 8.05 5.96
C SER A 23 26.22 8.19 5.00
N VAL A 24 26.20 7.48 3.88
CA VAL A 24 27.25 7.47 2.86
C VAL A 24 26.66 7.97 1.55
N ASP A 25 27.28 8.99 0.95
CA ASP A 25 26.89 9.51 -0.36
C ASP A 25 27.55 8.67 -1.46
N ASP A 26 27.01 7.47 -1.68
CA ASP A 26 27.44 6.55 -2.73
C ASP A 26 26.26 6.02 -3.56
N GLU A 27 26.56 5.20 -4.57
CA GLU A 27 25.57 4.64 -5.51
C GLU A 27 24.46 3.81 -4.83
N ASN A 28 24.68 3.32 -3.60
CA ASN A 28 23.69 2.57 -2.85
C ASN A 28 22.75 3.47 -2.06
N CYS A 29 23.06 4.76 -1.87
CA CYS A 29 22.17 5.70 -1.21
C CYS A 29 21.14 6.25 -2.20
N PRO A 30 19.83 6.01 -1.99
CA PRO A 30 18.80 6.56 -2.86
C PRO A 30 18.86 8.09 -2.94
N LYS A 31 18.53 8.63 -4.11
CA LYS A 31 18.59 10.07 -4.38
C LYS A 31 17.69 10.86 -3.43
N GLY A 32 18.23 11.92 -2.86
CA GLY A 32 17.53 12.75 -1.86
C GLY A 32 17.64 12.25 -0.42
N PHE A 33 18.21 11.06 -0.18
CA PHE A 33 18.30 10.48 1.16
C PHE A 33 19.64 10.67 1.86
N TYR A 34 20.68 11.21 1.21
CA TYR A 34 21.95 11.41 1.88
C TYR A 34 21.77 12.25 3.16
N SER A 35 22.25 11.72 4.29
CA SER A 35 22.09 12.21 5.66
C SER A 35 20.66 12.29 6.20
N ALA A 36 19.67 11.69 5.53
CA ALA A 36 18.29 11.64 6.01
C ALA A 36 18.19 10.93 7.37
N LYS A 37 17.23 11.36 8.17
CA LYS A 37 16.93 10.77 9.49
C LYS A 37 15.43 10.64 9.69
N TRP A 38 15.03 9.56 10.37
CA TRP A 38 13.65 9.40 10.79
C TRP A 38 13.32 10.32 11.97
N GLN A 39 12.16 10.94 11.87
CA GLN A 39 11.51 11.77 12.88
C GLN A 39 10.27 11.03 13.37
N GLY A 40 10.26 10.71 14.67
CA GLY A 40 9.14 10.06 15.34
C GLY A 40 8.20 11.05 16.02
N LEU A 41 6.96 10.65 16.25
CA LEU A 41 5.99 11.40 17.03
C LEU A 41 6.00 10.99 18.50
N SER A 42 5.80 11.97 19.38
CA SER A 42 5.42 11.73 20.77
C SER A 42 3.97 11.25 20.88
N GLU A 43 3.63 10.58 21.98
CA GLU A 43 2.24 10.17 22.28
C GLU A 43 1.24 11.34 22.25
N GLU A 44 1.65 12.52 22.74
CA GLU A 44 0.79 13.70 22.71
C GLU A 44 0.56 14.21 21.28
N GLN A 45 1.58 14.19 20.42
CA GLN A 45 1.42 14.52 19.00
C GLN A 45 0.50 13.52 18.30
N ILE A 46 0.62 12.22 18.59
CA ILE A 46 -0.28 11.20 18.04
C ILE A 46 -1.73 11.48 18.45
N HIS A 47 -2.00 11.79 19.73
CA HIS A 47 -3.35 12.17 20.18
C HIS A 47 -3.87 13.46 19.54
N GLN A 48 -2.99 14.42 19.26
CA GLN A 48 -3.37 15.63 18.54
C GLN A 48 -3.75 15.33 17.09
N VAL A 49 -3.00 14.46 16.40
CA VAL A 49 -3.32 14.00 15.05
C VAL A 49 -4.65 13.24 15.03
N GLU A 50 -4.85 12.27 15.92
CA GLU A 50 -6.11 11.51 15.99
C GLU A 50 -7.33 12.43 16.18
N ARG A 51 -7.21 13.45 17.04
CA ARG A 51 -8.27 14.45 17.23
C ARG A 51 -8.46 15.34 15.99
N LYS A 52 -7.37 15.82 15.38
CA LYS A 52 -7.41 16.75 14.24
C LYS A 52 -8.07 16.12 13.02
N TYR A 53 -7.74 14.87 12.72
CA TYR A 53 -8.21 14.16 11.52
C TYR A 53 -9.40 13.23 11.79
N GLU A 54 -9.91 13.19 13.03
CA GLU A 54 -10.99 12.29 13.45
C GLU A 54 -10.69 10.82 13.10
N VAL A 55 -9.44 10.42 13.32
CA VAL A 55 -8.93 9.07 13.06
C VAL A 55 -8.51 8.38 14.34
N SER A 56 -8.41 7.05 14.28
CA SER A 56 -7.80 6.26 15.34
C SER A 56 -6.72 5.37 14.75
N PHE A 57 -5.50 5.45 15.26
CA PHE A 57 -4.42 4.58 14.81
C PHE A 57 -4.48 3.24 15.54
N THR A 58 -4.17 2.14 14.84
CA THR A 58 -3.98 0.83 15.49
C THR A 58 -2.74 0.87 16.39
N PRO A 59 -2.61 -0.02 17.39
CA PRO A 59 -1.41 -0.08 18.23
C PRO A 59 -0.11 -0.15 17.43
N GLU A 60 -0.10 -0.94 16.36
CA GLU A 60 1.05 -1.13 15.47
C GLU A 60 1.36 0.13 14.67
N HIS A 61 0.33 0.83 14.19
CA HIS A 61 0.51 2.10 13.49
C HIS A 61 1.03 3.19 14.44
N ARG A 62 0.53 3.25 15.69
CA ARG A 62 1.09 4.16 16.69
C ARG A 62 2.57 3.89 16.94
N GLU A 63 2.96 2.62 17.02
CA GLU A 63 4.37 2.25 17.21
C GLU A 63 5.23 2.65 16.01
N PHE A 64 4.74 2.43 14.79
CA PHE A 64 5.37 2.95 13.58
C PHE A 64 5.54 4.48 13.64
N LEU A 65 4.50 5.23 14.01
CA LEU A 65 4.56 6.69 14.07
C LEU A 65 5.56 7.20 15.12
N LYS A 66 5.80 6.46 16.21
CA LYS A 66 6.81 6.87 17.21
C LYS A 66 8.24 6.76 16.71
N ILE A 67 8.51 5.91 15.74
CA ILE A 67 9.87 5.52 15.35
C ILE A 67 10.21 5.99 13.94
N LEU A 68 9.29 5.76 12.99
CA LEU A 68 9.49 5.91 11.54
C LEU A 68 8.42 6.80 10.88
N HIS A 69 7.84 7.76 11.60
CA HIS A 69 6.70 8.57 11.10
C HIS A 69 6.99 9.31 9.79
N ALA A 70 8.11 10.04 9.75
CA ALA A 70 8.55 10.77 8.56
C ALA A 70 10.07 10.88 8.56
N ILE A 71 10.65 11.35 7.46
CA ILE A 71 12.07 11.71 7.39
C ILE A 71 12.22 13.23 7.25
N ASP A 72 13.40 13.75 7.59
CA ASP A 72 13.75 15.17 7.50
C ASP A 72 14.17 15.63 6.09
N LYS A 73 13.94 14.79 5.06
CA LYS A 73 14.27 15.03 3.65
C LYS A 73 13.08 14.73 2.75
N LYS A 74 13.14 15.22 1.51
CA LYS A 74 12.26 14.80 0.42
C LYS A 74 12.96 13.72 -0.40
N GLU A 75 12.17 12.77 -0.87
CA GLU A 75 12.61 11.80 -1.87
C GLU A 75 12.74 12.51 -3.22
N ILE A 76 13.76 12.18 -4.00
CA ILE A 76 13.87 12.67 -5.38
C ILE A 76 13.51 11.51 -6.30
N VAL A 77 12.38 11.65 -7.00
CA VAL A 77 11.93 10.69 -8.01
C VAL A 77 12.30 11.23 -9.38
N GLU A 78 12.99 10.42 -10.17
CA GLU A 78 13.33 10.75 -11.56
C GLU A 78 12.52 9.88 -12.52
N TYR A 79 11.92 10.51 -13.53
CA TYR A 79 11.17 9.84 -14.58
C TYR A 79 11.36 10.56 -15.91
N GLU A 80 11.21 9.83 -17.01
CA GLU A 80 11.21 10.40 -18.36
C GLU A 80 9.79 10.84 -18.72
N ASP A 81 9.63 12.11 -19.11
CA ASP A 81 8.40 12.64 -19.66
C ASP A 81 8.70 13.37 -20.97
N GLU A 82 7.99 13.01 -22.03
CA GLU A 82 8.19 13.53 -23.39
C GLU A 82 9.67 13.54 -23.89
N GLY A 83 10.49 12.60 -23.42
CA GLY A 83 11.92 12.48 -23.77
C GLY A 83 12.86 13.34 -22.92
N GLU A 84 12.35 14.03 -21.91
CA GLU A 84 13.13 14.79 -20.93
C GLU A 84 13.15 14.06 -19.57
N MET A 85 14.32 14.00 -18.95
CA MET A 85 14.44 13.49 -17.57
C MET A 85 13.98 14.58 -16.60
N ILE A 86 12.88 14.32 -15.90
CA ILE A 86 12.34 15.17 -14.85
C ILE A 86 12.76 14.61 -13.49
N ALA A 87 13.17 15.48 -12.58
CA ALA A 87 13.41 15.15 -11.18
C ALA A 87 12.40 15.92 -10.31
N GLU A 88 11.63 15.20 -9.50
CA GLU A 88 10.60 15.76 -8.64
C GLU A 88 10.87 15.43 -7.17
N GLU A 89 10.68 16.40 -6.28
CA GLU A 89 10.72 16.19 -4.84
C GLU A 89 9.37 15.66 -4.35
N CYS A 90 9.36 14.44 -3.83
CA CYS A 90 8.18 13.77 -3.32
C CYS A 90 8.25 13.57 -1.80
N THR A 91 7.07 13.57 -1.17
CA THR A 91 6.96 13.15 0.23
C THR A 91 7.19 11.64 0.31
N PHE A 92 8.17 11.22 1.13
CA PHE A 92 8.43 9.80 1.35
C PHE A 92 7.31 9.17 2.18
N PHE A 93 7.31 9.35 3.50
CA PHE A 93 6.16 9.04 4.36
C PHE A 93 5.45 10.33 4.76
N TYR A 94 4.12 10.30 4.83
CA TYR A 94 3.35 11.50 5.18
C TYR A 94 3.66 11.95 6.61
N ASN A 95 4.24 13.13 6.72
CA ASN A 95 4.34 13.84 7.98
C ASN A 95 2.94 14.36 8.37
N TRP A 96 2.20 13.59 9.16
CA TRP A 96 0.91 13.97 9.76
C TRP A 96 0.84 15.36 10.43
N LEU A 97 1.96 15.97 10.81
CA LEU A 97 2.00 17.33 11.37
C LEU A 97 2.07 18.41 10.28
N GLU A 98 2.67 18.10 9.13
CA GLU A 98 3.06 19.10 8.12
C GLU A 98 2.40 18.90 6.75
N ASN A 99 2.02 17.67 6.38
CA ASN A 99 1.49 17.32 5.05
C ASN A 99 -0.04 17.24 5.01
N GLU A 100 -0.73 18.13 5.73
CA GLU A 100 -2.19 18.13 5.82
C GLU A 100 -2.89 18.15 4.45
N ALA A 101 -2.41 19.00 3.53
CA ALA A 101 -3.00 19.12 2.19
C ALA A 101 -2.88 17.82 1.39
N GLU A 102 -1.73 17.14 1.45
CA GLU A 102 -1.49 15.87 0.75
C GLU A 102 -2.34 14.74 1.35
N ILE A 103 -2.40 14.65 2.68
CA ILE A 103 -3.20 13.65 3.40
C ILE A 103 -4.69 13.81 3.06
N ILE A 104 -5.23 15.03 3.15
CA ILE A 104 -6.64 15.32 2.82
C ILE A 104 -6.91 15.04 1.33
N SER A 105 -5.97 15.41 0.45
CA SER A 105 -6.09 15.14 -0.99
C SER A 105 -6.16 13.64 -1.26
N HIS A 106 -5.28 12.85 -0.63
CA HIS A 106 -5.25 11.41 -0.81
C HIS A 106 -6.53 10.73 -0.29
N ILE A 107 -7.02 11.11 0.89
CA ILE A 107 -8.30 10.59 1.41
C ILE A 107 -9.45 10.87 0.43
N ARG A 108 -9.51 12.07 -0.15
CA ARG A 108 -10.53 12.42 -1.16
C ARG A 108 -10.30 11.67 -2.48
N PHE A 109 -9.04 11.46 -2.85
CA PHE A 109 -8.67 10.75 -4.06
C PHE A 109 -9.15 9.30 -4.04
N ILE A 110 -9.06 8.59 -2.92
CA ILE A 110 -9.54 7.21 -2.78
C ILE A 110 -11.03 7.12 -3.16
N TYR A 111 -11.86 7.97 -2.56
CA TYR A 111 -13.29 8.02 -2.89
C TYR A 111 -13.54 8.33 -4.37
N LYS A 112 -12.89 9.40 -4.87
CA LYS A 112 -13.10 9.89 -6.24
C LYS A 112 -12.64 8.87 -7.29
N SER A 113 -11.48 8.24 -7.07
CA SER A 113 -10.89 7.30 -8.01
C SER A 113 -11.74 6.02 -8.12
N ILE A 114 -12.19 5.44 -7.01
CA ILE A 114 -13.09 4.28 -7.06
C ILE A 114 -14.43 4.65 -7.69
N TRP A 115 -15.01 5.81 -7.33
CA TRP A 115 -16.27 6.26 -7.94
C TRP A 115 -16.15 6.46 -9.45
N ASN A 116 -15.03 7.01 -9.90
CA ASN A 116 -14.76 7.17 -11.33
C ASN A 116 -14.79 5.82 -12.03
N ASP A 117 -14.24 4.75 -11.45
CA ASP A 117 -14.26 3.41 -12.04
C ASP A 117 -15.65 2.77 -12.13
N VAL A 118 -16.57 3.14 -11.24
CA VAL A 118 -17.98 2.73 -11.35
C VAL A 118 -18.65 3.35 -12.58
N ASN A 119 -18.25 4.58 -12.92
CA ASN A 119 -18.86 5.40 -13.97
C ASN A 119 -18.02 5.50 -15.27
N SER A 120 -16.80 4.97 -15.29
CA SER A 120 -15.89 5.00 -16.43
C SER A 120 -16.01 3.75 -17.31
N VAL A 121 -15.07 3.61 -18.25
CA VAL A 121 -14.89 2.42 -19.10
C VAL A 121 -14.66 1.13 -18.30
N ASN A 122 -14.20 1.23 -17.06
CA ASN A 122 -13.97 0.07 -16.19
C ASN A 122 -15.29 -0.55 -15.71
N HIS A 123 -16.38 0.21 -15.73
CA HIS A 123 -17.75 -0.21 -15.44
C HIS A 123 -17.94 -1.01 -14.15
N VAL A 124 -17.10 -0.77 -13.14
CA VAL A 124 -17.03 -1.56 -11.91
C VAL A 124 -18.37 -1.62 -11.22
N TRP A 125 -18.78 -2.82 -10.84
CA TRP A 125 -20.01 -3.06 -10.10
C TRP A 125 -19.91 -4.36 -9.30
N LEU A 126 -19.75 -4.25 -7.98
CA LEU A 126 -19.57 -5.43 -7.14
C LEU A 126 -20.83 -6.31 -7.14
N LYS A 127 -20.66 -7.63 -6.98
CA LYS A 127 -21.77 -8.57 -6.90
C LYS A 127 -22.63 -8.29 -5.66
N SER A 128 -22.02 -7.89 -4.54
CA SER A 128 -22.75 -7.50 -3.32
C SER A 128 -23.61 -6.26 -3.49
N TRP A 129 -23.37 -5.44 -4.52
CA TRP A 129 -24.18 -4.26 -4.82
C TRP A 129 -25.50 -4.59 -5.54
N GLY A 130 -25.70 -5.85 -5.94
CA GLY A 130 -26.90 -6.32 -6.62
C GLY A 130 -26.96 -5.88 -8.08
N LEU A 131 -28.17 -5.75 -8.63
CA LEU A 131 -28.37 -5.34 -10.02
C LEU A 131 -27.94 -3.88 -10.21
N LYS A 132 -27.11 -3.62 -11.24
CA LYS A 132 -26.64 -2.27 -11.56
C LYS A 132 -27.81 -1.40 -12.03
N PRO A 133 -28.14 -0.31 -11.31
CA PRO A 133 -29.19 0.61 -11.72
C PRO A 133 -28.86 1.31 -13.04
N LYS A 134 -29.87 1.75 -13.80
CA LYS A 134 -29.66 2.59 -14.98
C LYS A 134 -29.32 4.05 -14.59
N SER A 135 -29.99 4.58 -13.56
CA SER A 135 -29.77 5.95 -13.06
C SER A 135 -28.42 6.10 -12.39
N LEU A 136 -27.74 7.23 -12.68
CA LEU A 136 -26.45 7.58 -12.08
C LEU A 136 -26.60 7.87 -10.58
N GLU A 137 -27.69 8.54 -10.21
CA GLU A 137 -28.04 8.87 -8.84
C GLU A 137 -28.16 7.59 -8.01
N ARG A 138 -28.89 6.59 -8.52
CA ARG A 138 -29.05 5.31 -7.81
C ARG A 138 -27.75 4.51 -7.73
N LYS A 139 -26.88 4.56 -8.76
CA LYS A 139 -25.53 3.98 -8.68
C LYS A 139 -24.71 4.64 -7.58
N LYS A 140 -24.80 5.97 -7.50
CA LYS A 140 -24.08 6.77 -6.51
C LYS A 140 -24.54 6.46 -5.09
N GLU A 141 -25.85 6.32 -4.86
CA GLU A 141 -26.40 5.95 -3.56
C GLU A 141 -25.86 4.59 -3.08
N VAL A 142 -25.84 3.58 -3.96
CA VAL A 142 -25.30 2.24 -3.62
C VAL A 142 -23.80 2.30 -3.33
N PHE A 143 -23.05 3.06 -4.13
CA PHE A 143 -21.63 3.28 -3.91
C PHE A 143 -21.35 4.01 -2.59
N ASP A 144 -22.06 5.10 -2.31
CA ASP A 144 -21.89 5.90 -1.09
C ASP A 144 -22.23 5.05 0.16
N GLU A 145 -23.29 4.23 0.08
CA GLU A 145 -23.63 3.28 1.14
C GLU A 145 -22.51 2.25 1.37
N TRP A 146 -21.97 1.66 0.30
CA TRP A 146 -20.86 0.72 0.42
C TRP A 146 -19.59 1.38 0.97
N PHE A 147 -19.22 2.56 0.44
CA PHE A 147 -18.02 3.29 0.84
C PHE A 147 -18.07 3.67 2.32
N SER A 148 -19.25 4.04 2.83
CA SER A 148 -19.46 4.36 4.25
C SER A 148 -19.23 3.18 5.20
N LYS A 149 -19.25 1.94 4.69
CA LYS A 149 -19.02 0.72 5.47
C LYS A 149 -17.57 0.25 5.43
N LEU A 150 -16.73 0.89 4.60
CA LEU A 150 -15.32 0.52 4.52
C LEU A 150 -14.62 0.74 5.87
N PRO A 151 -13.62 -0.10 6.20
CA PRO A 151 -12.70 0.20 7.28
C PRO A 151 -12.02 1.55 7.04
N GLN A 152 -11.59 2.22 8.11
CA GLN A 152 -10.89 3.49 7.97
C GLN A 152 -9.55 3.23 7.28
N LEU A 153 -9.29 3.93 6.17
CA LEU A 153 -8.06 3.84 5.40
C LEU A 153 -7.15 4.99 5.82
N LEU A 154 -6.02 4.65 6.44
CA LEU A 154 -5.08 5.62 7.02
C LEU A 154 -3.88 5.76 6.09
N PRO A 155 -3.72 6.89 5.37
CA PRO A 155 -2.60 7.10 4.45
C PRO A 155 -1.24 6.95 5.12
N VAL A 156 -0.30 6.33 4.43
CA VAL A 156 1.08 6.14 4.92
C VAL A 156 2.09 6.79 3.97
N ARG A 157 2.07 6.37 2.70
CA ARG A 157 2.93 6.85 1.61
C ARG A 157 2.22 6.60 0.28
N ASN A 158 2.36 7.50 -0.70
CA ASN A 158 1.80 7.33 -2.05
C ASN A 158 0.33 6.91 -2.00
N SER A 159 -0.04 5.82 -2.68
CA SER A 159 -1.38 5.21 -2.67
C SER A 159 -1.60 4.19 -1.54
N SER A 160 -0.63 4.01 -0.64
CA SER A 160 -0.67 3.01 0.43
C SER A 160 -1.40 3.52 1.67
N CYS A 161 -2.32 2.69 2.17
CA CYS A 161 -3.12 2.95 3.36
C CYS A 161 -3.10 1.75 4.30
N VAL A 162 -2.96 2.00 5.60
CA VAL A 162 -3.23 1.00 6.64
C VAL A 162 -4.74 0.85 6.78
N VAL A 163 -5.20 -0.39 6.75
CA VAL A 163 -6.62 -0.70 6.96
C VAL A 163 -6.88 -0.81 8.46
N ASN A 164 -7.64 0.13 9.00
CA ASN A 164 -8.03 0.13 10.40
C ASN A 164 -9.46 -0.39 10.59
N SER A 165 -9.59 -1.56 11.23
CA SER A 165 -10.86 -2.09 11.70
C SER A 165 -10.69 -2.92 12.98
N LYS A 166 -11.60 -2.73 13.93
CA LYS A 166 -11.55 -3.34 15.27
C LYS A 166 -11.59 -4.87 15.29
N ASN A 167 -12.05 -5.49 14.21
CA ASN A 167 -12.30 -6.92 14.13
C ASN A 167 -11.32 -7.66 13.20
N LEU A 168 -10.27 -6.98 12.73
CA LEU A 168 -9.28 -7.63 11.90
C LEU A 168 -8.28 -8.42 12.75
N LYS A 169 -8.03 -9.67 12.35
CA LYS A 169 -6.92 -10.48 12.88
C LYS A 169 -5.55 -9.92 12.44
N TRP A 170 -5.53 -9.26 11.28
CA TRP A 170 -4.36 -8.73 10.62
C TRP A 170 -4.50 -7.22 10.44
N ASN A 171 -3.40 -6.48 10.33
CA ASN A 171 -3.45 -5.04 10.04
C ASN A 171 -2.87 -4.79 8.65
N PRO A 172 -3.62 -5.12 7.57
CA PRO A 172 -3.08 -5.07 6.24
C PRO A 172 -2.84 -3.63 5.80
N VAL A 173 -1.82 -3.47 4.97
CA VAL A 173 -1.56 -2.26 4.21
C VAL A 173 -1.94 -2.55 2.76
N VAL A 174 -2.76 -1.68 2.19
CA VAL A 174 -3.26 -1.80 0.82
C VAL A 174 -2.78 -0.62 -0.01
N SER A 175 -2.48 -0.86 -1.28
CA SER A 175 -2.30 0.20 -2.27
C SER A 175 -3.57 0.34 -3.09
N ILE A 176 -4.07 1.56 -3.24
CA ILE A 176 -5.36 1.84 -3.87
C ILE A 176 -5.16 2.75 -5.09
N SER A 177 -5.50 2.25 -6.27
CA SER A 177 -5.54 3.03 -7.51
C SER A 177 -6.90 2.82 -8.19
N GLY A 178 -7.86 3.70 -7.87
CA GLY A 178 -9.24 3.46 -8.24
C GLY A 178 -9.76 2.16 -7.62
N SER A 179 -10.45 1.37 -8.42
CA SER A 179 -10.96 0.05 -8.04
C SER A 179 -9.88 -1.04 -7.99
N ASP A 180 -8.69 -0.79 -8.55
CA ASP A 180 -7.55 -1.70 -8.41
C ASP A 180 -6.93 -1.52 -7.02
N VAL A 181 -7.18 -2.50 -6.15
CA VAL A 181 -6.71 -2.52 -4.78
C VAL A 181 -5.88 -3.77 -4.57
N ILE A 182 -4.63 -3.59 -4.17
CA ILE A 182 -3.70 -4.70 -3.88
C ILE A 182 -3.24 -4.65 -2.43
N ILE A 183 -2.91 -5.82 -1.88
CA ILE A 183 -2.34 -5.95 -0.55
C ILE A 183 -0.82 -5.87 -0.70
N VAL A 184 -0.21 -4.86 -0.07
CA VAL A 184 1.25 -4.67 -0.07
C VAL A 184 1.90 -5.21 1.21
N GLY A 185 1.10 -5.61 2.20
CA GLY A 185 1.49 -6.47 3.31
C GLY A 185 0.30 -6.77 4.21
N TRP A 186 0.26 -7.97 4.84
CA TRP A 186 -0.77 -8.27 5.86
C TRP A 186 -0.44 -7.71 7.25
N ASP A 187 0.76 -7.18 7.41
CA ASP A 187 1.22 -6.49 8.61
C ASP A 187 2.26 -5.42 8.25
N PHE A 188 2.58 -4.55 9.22
CA PHE A 188 3.62 -3.53 9.07
C PHE A 188 4.99 -4.11 8.73
N ARG A 189 5.30 -5.32 9.21
CA ARG A 189 6.61 -5.93 8.98
C ARG A 189 6.81 -6.21 7.49
N THR A 190 5.84 -6.87 6.88
CA THR A 190 5.86 -7.24 5.47
C THR A 190 5.73 -6.00 4.58
N TYR A 191 4.85 -5.06 4.95
CA TYR A 191 4.72 -3.79 4.25
C TYR A 191 6.03 -3.01 4.24
N LEU A 192 6.68 -2.82 5.39
CA LEU A 192 7.93 -2.02 5.46
C LEU A 192 9.10 -2.71 4.76
N LEU A 193 9.19 -4.05 4.81
CA LEU A 193 10.19 -4.78 4.03
C LEU A 193 9.98 -4.58 2.52
N TYR A 194 8.74 -4.54 2.06
CA TYR A 194 8.42 -4.29 0.66
C TYR A 194 8.65 -2.82 0.27
N GLU A 195 8.16 -1.88 1.07
CA GLU A 195 8.20 -0.45 0.79
C GLU A 195 9.63 0.11 0.82
N LEU A 196 10.44 -0.37 1.77
CA LEU A 196 11.80 0.12 2.01
C LEU A 196 12.86 -0.81 1.41
N ARG A 197 12.51 -1.74 0.51
CA ARG A 197 13.44 -2.75 -0.03
C ARG A 197 14.72 -2.15 -0.63
N GLU A 198 14.61 -0.98 -1.29
CA GLU A 198 15.74 -0.24 -1.87
C GLU A 198 16.59 0.53 -0.82
N HIS A 199 16.17 0.52 0.45
CA HIS A 199 16.81 1.24 1.55
C HIS A 199 17.34 0.30 2.65
N LEU A 200 17.23 -1.02 2.48
CA LEU A 200 17.51 -2.00 3.54
C LEU A 200 18.68 -2.93 3.27
N ASP A 201 19.22 -2.94 2.04
CA ASP A 201 20.27 -3.86 1.61
C ASP A 201 19.85 -5.33 1.88
N ILE A 202 18.71 -5.70 1.31
CA ILE A 202 18.05 -7.01 1.49
C ILE A 202 18.09 -7.88 0.23
N TYR A 203 18.87 -7.49 -0.76
CA TYR A 203 19.07 -8.23 -2.00
C TYR A 203 20.47 -8.84 -2.06
N ILE A 204 20.58 -9.93 -2.80
CA ILE A 204 21.84 -10.54 -3.22
C ILE A 204 21.83 -10.64 -4.74
N ASN A 205 22.99 -10.47 -5.36
CA ASN A 205 23.14 -10.68 -6.79
C ASN A 205 23.33 -12.18 -7.06
N VAL A 206 22.37 -12.78 -7.75
CA VAL A 206 22.40 -14.18 -8.19
C VAL A 206 22.67 -14.21 -9.68
N PHE A 207 23.63 -15.04 -10.10
CA PHE A 207 23.97 -15.18 -11.52
C PHE A 207 23.00 -16.15 -12.19
N ASP A 208 22.32 -15.68 -13.23
CA ASP A 208 21.50 -16.51 -14.09
C ASP A 208 22.33 -17.04 -15.27
N GLU A 209 22.41 -18.36 -15.41
CA GLU A 209 23.20 -19.01 -16.46
C GLU A 209 22.55 -18.91 -17.84
N GLU A 210 21.22 -18.77 -17.95
CA GLU A 210 20.52 -18.69 -19.23
C GLU A 210 20.70 -17.30 -19.85
N ASP A 211 20.55 -16.25 -19.04
CA ASP A 211 20.65 -14.86 -19.45
C ASP A 211 22.08 -14.29 -19.36
N GLN A 212 23.01 -15.04 -18.77
CA GLN A 212 24.42 -14.65 -18.59
C GLN A 212 24.58 -13.31 -17.85
N MET A 213 23.73 -13.03 -16.87
CA MET A 213 23.78 -11.79 -16.09
C MET A 213 23.32 -11.99 -14.64
N PHE A 214 23.61 -11.01 -13.79
CA PHE A 214 23.19 -11.02 -12.40
C PHE A 214 21.82 -10.38 -12.22
N TYR A 215 20.96 -11.04 -11.45
CA TYR A 215 19.67 -10.52 -11.02
C TYR A 215 19.66 -10.31 -9.50
N PRO A 216 19.03 -9.22 -9.01
CA PRO A 216 18.82 -9.03 -7.59
C PRO A 216 17.72 -9.99 -7.11
N GLU A 217 18.06 -10.85 -6.15
CA GLU A 217 17.11 -11.71 -5.45
C GLU A 217 17.03 -11.34 -3.97
N LEU A 218 15.84 -11.45 -3.38
CA LEU A 218 15.67 -11.23 -1.95
C LEU A 218 16.46 -12.29 -1.17
N ILE A 219 17.10 -11.89 -0.08
CA ILE A 219 17.72 -12.87 0.81
C ILE A 219 16.67 -13.86 1.36
N ASP A 220 17.08 -15.12 1.55
CA ASP A 220 16.21 -16.24 1.97
C ASP A 220 15.30 -15.90 3.15
N GLU A 221 15.83 -15.18 4.15
CA GLU A 221 15.10 -14.78 5.35
C GLU A 221 13.91 -13.85 5.03
N VAL A 222 14.12 -12.89 4.13
CA VAL A 222 13.07 -11.95 3.68
C VAL A 222 12.07 -12.68 2.79
N GLN A 223 12.55 -13.50 1.86
CA GLN A 223 11.68 -14.31 0.99
C GLN A 223 10.77 -15.22 1.83
N LYS A 224 11.29 -15.82 2.91
CA LYS A 224 10.51 -16.63 3.83
C LYS A 224 9.42 -15.82 4.55
N ILE A 225 9.73 -14.61 5.01
CA ILE A 225 8.74 -13.71 5.64
C ILE A 225 7.60 -13.42 4.65
N PHE A 226 7.92 -13.07 3.40
CA PHE A 226 6.92 -12.84 2.37
C PHE A 226 6.09 -14.09 2.06
N ASN A 227 6.74 -15.24 1.84
CA ASN A 227 6.04 -16.50 1.55
C ASN A 227 5.07 -16.90 2.67
N GLU A 228 5.45 -16.72 3.93
CA GLU A 228 4.57 -16.97 5.09
C GLU A 228 3.43 -15.95 5.17
N ASN A 229 3.74 -14.66 4.98
CA ASN A 229 2.76 -13.57 5.08
C ASN A 229 1.75 -13.55 3.93
N TYR A 230 2.10 -14.02 2.74
CA TYR A 230 1.21 -14.10 1.57
C TYR A 230 0.58 -15.48 1.36
N LYS A 231 0.94 -16.49 2.16
CA LYS A 231 0.29 -17.80 2.13
C LYS A 231 -1.22 -17.65 2.36
N TYR A 232 -2.02 -18.41 1.60
CA TYR A 232 -3.46 -18.49 1.80
C TYR A 232 -3.80 -18.85 3.26
N ASP A 233 -4.65 -18.04 3.89
CA ASP A 233 -5.23 -18.24 5.22
C ASP A 233 -6.69 -17.78 5.12
N GLU A 234 -7.64 -18.63 5.47
CA GLU A 234 -9.07 -18.29 5.43
C GLU A 234 -9.43 -17.13 6.37
N ALA A 235 -8.64 -16.93 7.43
CA ALA A 235 -8.80 -15.83 8.38
C ALA A 235 -8.29 -14.48 7.85
N LYS A 236 -7.66 -14.46 6.66
CA LYS A 236 -7.32 -13.23 5.96
C LYS A 236 -8.57 -12.67 5.30
N ASP A 237 -9.07 -11.61 5.92
CA ASP A 237 -10.26 -10.92 5.50
C ASP A 237 -10.10 -9.42 5.68
N ILE A 238 -10.72 -8.67 4.78
CA ILE A 238 -10.84 -7.22 4.88
C ILE A 238 -12.31 -6.88 4.61
N PRO A 239 -13.14 -6.74 5.66
CA PRO A 239 -14.58 -6.57 5.49
C PRO A 239 -14.91 -5.44 4.53
N TYR A 240 -15.90 -5.68 3.66
CA TYR A 240 -16.36 -4.80 2.58
C TYR A 240 -15.36 -4.50 1.45
N LEU A 241 -14.05 -4.47 1.74
CA LEU A 241 -12.99 -4.18 0.76
C LEU A 241 -12.51 -5.43 0.00
N LYS A 242 -12.60 -6.63 0.61
CA LYS A 242 -12.13 -7.89 0.01
C LYS A 242 -12.73 -8.15 -1.37
N GLU A 243 -14.02 -7.89 -1.55
CA GLU A 243 -14.65 -8.08 -2.87
C GLU A 243 -14.09 -7.13 -3.93
N MET A 244 -13.75 -5.89 -3.54
CA MET A 244 -13.08 -4.95 -4.44
C MET A 244 -11.66 -5.42 -4.78
N ILE A 245 -10.90 -5.89 -3.79
CA ILE A 245 -9.55 -6.43 -4.01
C ILE A 245 -9.60 -7.62 -4.98
N LEU A 246 -10.54 -8.54 -4.77
CA LEU A 246 -10.70 -9.73 -5.61
C LEU A 246 -11.39 -9.46 -6.95
N TYR A 247 -11.84 -8.22 -7.20
CA TYR A 247 -12.47 -7.83 -8.45
C TYR A 247 -11.49 -7.95 -9.61
N TRP A 248 -10.26 -7.47 -9.41
CA TRP A 248 -9.17 -7.51 -10.38
C TRP A 248 -8.21 -8.65 -10.08
N SER A 249 -7.61 -9.22 -11.13
CA SER A 249 -6.60 -10.29 -10.99
C SER A 249 -5.35 -9.86 -10.22
N SER A 250 -5.05 -8.57 -10.19
CA SER A 250 -3.95 -7.96 -9.42
C SER A 250 -4.07 -8.17 -7.91
N GLY A 251 -5.29 -8.21 -7.34
CA GLY A 251 -5.49 -8.34 -5.90
C GLY A 251 -5.42 -9.78 -5.36
N TRP A 252 -5.36 -10.79 -6.24
CA TRP A 252 -5.45 -12.20 -5.86
C TRP A 252 -4.21 -12.74 -5.17
N SER A 253 -3.02 -12.36 -5.66
CA SER A 253 -1.73 -12.78 -5.08
C SER A 253 -1.61 -12.33 -3.62
N GLY A 254 -2.22 -11.19 -3.28
CA GLY A 254 -2.35 -10.71 -1.90
C GLY A 254 -3.04 -11.71 -0.96
N PHE A 255 -3.92 -12.57 -1.46
CA PHE A 255 -4.58 -13.64 -0.69
C PHE A 255 -3.92 -15.01 -0.85
N GLY A 256 -2.76 -15.10 -1.51
CA GLY A 256 -2.12 -16.38 -1.82
C GLY A 256 -2.89 -17.20 -2.86
N LEU A 257 -3.69 -16.54 -3.70
CA LEU A 257 -4.42 -17.15 -4.80
C LEU A 257 -3.59 -17.00 -6.09
N ASN A 258 -3.50 -18.07 -6.88
CA ASN A 258 -2.84 -18.05 -8.17
C ASN A 258 -3.82 -17.66 -9.27
N TYR A 259 -3.35 -16.88 -10.24
CA TYR A 259 -4.09 -16.56 -11.46
C TYR A 259 -3.55 -17.40 -12.63
N TYR A 260 -4.40 -17.79 -13.58
CA TYR A 260 -4.00 -18.47 -14.81
C TYR A 260 -4.58 -17.74 -16.04
N PRO A 261 -3.76 -17.41 -17.06
CA PRO A 261 -2.31 -17.66 -17.18
C PRO A 261 -1.44 -16.48 -16.67
N ASP A 262 -0.23 -16.82 -16.20
CA ASP A 262 0.78 -15.92 -15.57
C ASP A 262 1.17 -14.66 -16.37
N ASN A 263 0.76 -14.55 -17.64
CA ASN A 263 1.07 -13.44 -18.55
C ASN A 263 -0.18 -12.65 -19.02
N ALA A 264 -1.33 -12.81 -18.37
CA ALA A 264 -2.52 -12.03 -18.74
C ALA A 264 -2.43 -10.60 -18.22
N ARG A 265 -2.91 -9.64 -19.03
CA ARG A 265 -3.15 -8.26 -18.57
C ARG A 265 -4.14 -8.28 -17.39
N ILE A 266 -4.00 -7.34 -16.47
CA ILE A 266 -4.98 -7.13 -15.38
C ILE A 266 -6.37 -6.98 -16.00
N HIS A 267 -7.33 -7.76 -15.51
CA HIS A 267 -8.69 -7.81 -16.04
C HIS A 267 -9.66 -8.13 -14.89
N PRO A 268 -10.95 -7.78 -15.03
CA PRO A 268 -11.95 -8.11 -14.01
C PRO A 268 -12.25 -9.60 -14.07
N ILE A 269 -12.20 -10.27 -12.92
CA ILE A 269 -12.44 -11.73 -12.85
C ILE A 269 -13.93 -12.04 -12.79
N VAL A 270 -14.70 -11.18 -12.13
CA VAL A 270 -16.16 -11.21 -12.25
C VAL A 270 -16.52 -10.48 -13.54
N LYS A 271 -17.05 -11.21 -14.54
CA LYS A 271 -17.66 -10.58 -15.71
C LYS A 271 -18.85 -9.74 -15.26
N THR A 272 -18.63 -8.46 -15.03
CA THR A 272 -19.69 -7.48 -14.78
C THR A 272 -20.21 -6.99 -16.13
N TYR A 273 -20.98 -7.87 -16.79
CA TYR A 273 -22.09 -7.62 -17.73
C TYR A 273 -22.16 -8.69 -18.84
N ILE A 274 -23.31 -9.36 -18.91
CA ILE A 274 -23.99 -9.65 -20.17
C ILE A 274 -25.16 -8.66 -20.20
N ALA A 275 -25.29 -7.87 -21.25
CA ALA A 275 -26.37 -6.90 -21.45
C ALA A 275 -27.72 -7.57 -21.78
N GLU A 276 -28.07 -8.66 -21.08
CA GLU A 276 -29.29 -9.45 -21.32
C GLU A 276 -30.20 -9.51 -20.09
N GLU A 277 -30.55 -8.36 -19.49
CA GLU A 277 -31.81 -8.25 -18.70
C GLU A 277 -32.52 -6.91 -18.97
N GLU A 278 -32.42 -6.41 -20.20
CA GLU A 278 -33.49 -5.58 -20.76
C GLU A 278 -34.55 -6.51 -21.39
N LYS A 279 -35.48 -6.98 -20.55
CA LYS A 279 -36.83 -7.34 -20.97
C LYS A 279 -37.83 -6.54 -20.15
#